data_AF-A0A2N2IZA8-F1
#
_entry.id   AF-A0A2N2IZA8-F1
#
_cell.length_a   1.000
_cell.length_b   1.000
_cell.length_c   1.000
_cell.angle_alpha   90.00
_cell.angle_beta   90.00
_cell.angle_gamma   90.00
#
_symmetry.space_group_name_H-M   'P 1'
#
loop_
_entity.id
_entity.type
_entity.pdbx_description
1 polymer ?
#
loop_
_entity_poly.entity_id
_entity_poly.type
_entity_poly.pdbx_seq_one_letter_code
_entity_poly.pdbx_strand_id
1 'polypeptide(L)'
;MLAEVYEALSGKPPTQLISLTLPAQRANAEEGALAEQFKSATGAARGHFNRLLLEIAASGTLAAERLEEVQGAGNELNRATLPFLKNCPTEKTMRFYAYEGASLVELFAELCGETRTATAKVTGLLAVLS
;
A
#
# COMPACT_ATOMS: atom_id res chain seq x y z
N MET A 1 -11.11 -6.18 -10.60
CA MET A 1 -9.99 -5.78 -9.71
C MET A 1 -10.22 -6.32 -8.28
N LEU A 2 -9.18 -6.52 -7.46
CA LEU A 2 -9.30 -7.12 -6.10
C LEU A 2 -10.24 -6.34 -5.17
N ALA A 3 -10.35 -5.02 -5.34
CA ALA A 3 -11.31 -4.18 -4.64
C ALA A 3 -12.78 -4.49 -4.98
N GLU A 4 -13.09 -4.74 -6.26
CA GLU A 4 -14.44 -5.09 -6.71
C GLU A 4 -14.88 -6.47 -6.19
N VAL A 5 -13.94 -7.42 -6.12
CA VAL A 5 -14.19 -8.76 -5.57
C VAL A 5 -14.48 -8.68 -4.07
N TYR A 6 -13.74 -7.86 -3.33
CA TYR A 6 -14.04 -7.60 -1.92
C TYR A 6 -15.39 -6.94 -1.72
N GLU A 7 -15.73 -5.96 -2.55
CA GLU A 7 -17.03 -5.28 -2.47
C GLU A 7 -18.19 -6.24 -2.74
N ALA A 8 -18.05 -7.12 -3.73
CA ALA A 8 -19.04 -8.17 -4.00
C ALA A 8 -19.22 -9.16 -2.83
N LEU A 9 -18.12 -9.54 -2.16
CA LEU A 9 -18.16 -10.51 -1.05
C LEU A 9 -18.62 -9.92 0.28
N SER A 10 -18.24 -8.68 0.58
CA SER A 10 -18.48 -8.04 1.88
C SER A 10 -19.65 -7.04 1.88
N GLY A 11 -20.13 -6.64 0.70
CA GLY A 11 -21.15 -5.59 0.52
C GLY A 11 -20.64 -4.17 0.80
N LYS A 12 -19.32 -3.97 0.93
CA LYS A 12 -18.69 -2.68 1.20
C LYS A 12 -17.38 -2.53 0.41
N PRO A 13 -17.01 -1.34 -0.09
CA PRO A 13 -15.71 -1.14 -0.73
C PRO A 13 -14.57 -1.24 0.30
N PRO A 14 -13.35 -1.62 -0.12
CA PRO A 14 -12.19 -1.60 0.78
C PRO A 14 -11.80 -0.16 1.11
N THR A 15 -11.26 0.05 2.31
CA THR A 15 -10.88 1.42 2.74
C THR A 15 -9.53 1.78 2.16
N GLN A 16 -9.48 2.77 1.25
CA GLN A 16 -8.20 3.32 0.78
C GLN A 16 -7.53 4.12 1.91
N LEU A 17 -6.32 3.75 2.29
CA LEU A 17 -5.59 4.39 3.39
C LEU A 17 -4.67 5.50 2.90
N ILE A 18 -3.82 5.19 1.93
CA ILE A 18 -2.82 6.11 1.40
C ILE A 18 -2.58 5.82 -0.08
N SER A 19 -2.25 6.87 -0.83
CA SER A 19 -1.78 6.80 -2.22
C SER A 19 -0.37 7.37 -2.27
N LEU A 20 0.60 6.54 -2.66
CA LEU A 20 2.00 6.92 -2.84
C LEU A 20 2.31 7.03 -4.32
N THR A 21 2.70 8.23 -4.76
CA THR A 21 3.22 8.39 -6.11
C THR A 21 4.71 8.06 -6.11
N LEU A 22 5.08 7.06 -6.90
CA LEU A 22 6.45 6.60 -7.05
C LEU A 22 7.01 7.10 -8.39
N PRO A 23 8.25 7.63 -8.41
CA PRO A 23 8.93 7.87 -9.67
C PRO A 23 9.20 6.52 -10.37
N ALA A 24 8.79 6.37 -11.63
CA ALA A 24 9.23 5.22 -12.42
C ALA A 24 10.69 5.45 -12.83
N GLN A 25 11.59 4.59 -12.37
CA GLN A 25 13.01 4.68 -12.72
C GLN A 25 13.18 4.45 -14.24
N ARG A 26 13.77 5.44 -14.93
CA ARG A 26 14.55 5.28 -16.17
C ARG A 26 15.70 4.27 -15.92
N ALA A 27 16.51 3.92 -16.92
CA ALA A 27 17.70 3.08 -16.74
C ALA A 27 19.00 3.80 -17.17
N ASN A 28 19.22 5.05 -16.76
CA ASN A 28 20.34 5.90 -17.18
C ASN A 28 21.25 6.32 -16.00
N ALA A 29 22.53 6.58 -16.27
CA ALA A 29 23.56 6.79 -15.24
C ALA A 29 23.37 8.03 -14.34
N GLU A 30 22.74 9.10 -14.82
CA GLU A 30 22.36 10.26 -13.99
C GLU A 30 21.29 9.92 -12.93
N GLU A 31 20.58 8.79 -13.11
CA GLU A 31 19.58 8.31 -12.15
C GLU A 31 20.17 7.56 -10.97
N GLY A 32 21.43 7.10 -11.05
CA GLY A 32 22.10 6.51 -9.89
C GLY A 32 22.19 7.52 -8.74
N ALA A 33 22.60 8.75 -9.04
CA ALA A 33 22.67 9.83 -8.07
C ALA A 33 21.28 10.26 -7.58
N LEU A 34 20.29 10.37 -8.48
CA LEU A 34 18.92 10.72 -8.12
C LEU A 34 18.26 9.63 -7.27
N ALA A 35 18.51 8.36 -7.57
CA ALA A 35 18.00 7.22 -6.80
C ALA A 35 18.62 7.16 -5.41
N GLU A 36 19.91 7.46 -5.25
CA GLU A 36 20.54 7.56 -3.93
C GLU A 36 20.03 8.78 -3.14
N GLN A 37 19.83 9.94 -3.79
CA GLN A 37 19.19 11.09 -3.16
C GLN A 37 17.75 10.78 -2.72
N PHE A 38 16.98 10.10 -3.57
CA PHE A 38 15.63 9.65 -3.25
C PHE A 38 15.62 8.68 -2.06
N LYS A 39 16.48 7.66 -2.06
CA LYS A 39 16.61 6.71 -0.95
C LYS A 39 16.99 7.42 0.34
N SER A 40 17.94 8.35 0.28
CA SER A 40 18.38 9.13 1.44
C SER A 40 17.25 10.04 1.97
N ALA A 41 16.53 10.73 1.08
CA ALA A 41 15.47 11.67 1.45
C ALA A 41 14.20 10.97 1.99
N THR A 42 13.89 9.78 1.49
CA THR A 42 12.67 9.03 1.88
C THR A 42 12.92 7.95 2.92
N GLY A 43 14.18 7.58 3.19
CA GLY A 43 14.54 6.39 3.97
C GLY A 43 13.90 6.31 5.35
N ALA A 44 13.94 7.42 6.10
CA ALA A 44 13.34 7.49 7.44
C ALA A 44 11.81 7.35 7.41
N ALA A 45 11.13 8.13 6.56
CA ALA A 45 9.67 8.09 6.40
C ALA A 45 9.21 6.71 5.90
N ARG A 46 9.94 6.11 4.95
CA ARG A 46 9.68 4.76 4.44
C ARG A 46 9.86 3.70 5.52
N GLY A 47 10.92 3.80 6.33
CA GLY A 47 11.15 2.90 7.45
C GLY A 47 10.05 2.98 8.50
N HIS A 48 9.58 4.19 8.81
CA HIS A 48 8.47 4.39 9.73
C HIS A 48 7.15 3.81 9.21
N PHE A 49 6.79 4.15 7.97
CA PHE A 49 5.58 3.64 7.31
C PHE A 49 5.56 2.11 7.25
N ASN A 50 6.67 1.48 6.84
CA ASN A 50 6.78 0.03 6.77
C ASN A 50 6.60 -0.64 8.14
N ARG A 51 7.14 -0.04 9.20
CA ARG A 51 6.99 -0.58 10.57
C ARG A 51 5.53 -0.61 10.99
N LEU A 52 4.80 0.48 10.75
CA LEU A 52 3.38 0.56 11.11
C LEU A 52 2.52 -0.44 10.31
N LEU A 53 2.81 -0.63 9.01
CA LEU A 53 2.13 -1.65 8.21
C LEU A 53 2.35 -3.07 8.77
N LEU A 54 3.57 -3.39 9.20
CA LEU A 54 3.89 -4.69 9.81
C LEU A 54 3.20 -4.87 11.16
N GLU A 55 3.14 -3.81 11.98
CA GLU A 55 2.42 -3.83 13.26
C GLU A 55 0.92 -4.10 13.06
N ILE A 56 0.29 -3.44 12.08
CA ILE A 56 -1.12 -3.72 11.74
C ILE A 56 -1.30 -5.16 11.29
N ALA A 57 -0.48 -5.63 10.36
CA ALA A 57 -0.56 -7.00 9.86
C ALA A 57 -0.40 -8.04 10.98
N ALA A 58 0.50 -7.80 11.94
CA ALA A 58 0.73 -8.67 13.09
C ALA A 58 -0.41 -8.61 14.12
N SER A 59 -1.07 -7.46 14.27
CA SER A 59 -2.16 -7.29 15.25
C SER A 59 -3.45 -8.02 14.87
N GLY A 60 -3.68 -8.28 13.58
CA GLY A 60 -4.92 -8.90 13.08
C GLY A 60 -6.17 -8.01 13.16
N THR A 61 -6.07 -6.80 13.73
CA THR A 61 -7.19 -5.87 13.94
C THR A 61 -6.84 -4.46 13.46
N LEU A 62 -7.83 -3.72 12.93
CA LEU A 62 -7.66 -2.31 12.56
C LEU A 62 -8.33 -1.39 13.59
N ALA A 63 -7.54 -0.89 14.54
CA ALA A 63 -7.97 0.20 15.40
C ALA A 63 -7.90 1.54 14.63
N ALA A 64 -8.86 2.43 14.88
CA ALA A 64 -8.94 3.73 14.21
C ALA A 64 -7.65 4.56 14.43
N GLU A 65 -7.07 4.53 15.62
CA GLU A 65 -5.84 5.27 15.90
C GLU A 65 -4.66 4.74 15.07
N ARG A 66 -4.59 3.43 14.83
CA ARG A 66 -3.52 2.81 14.02
C ARG A 66 -3.65 3.13 12.54
N LEU A 67 -4.88 3.27 12.06
CA LEU A 67 -5.14 3.72 10.70
C LEU A 67 -4.72 5.18 10.49
N GLU A 68 -5.01 6.04 11.47
CA GLU A 68 -4.59 7.44 11.45
C GLU A 68 -3.07 7.57 11.48
N GLU A 69 -2.38 6.77 12.30
CA GLU A 69 -0.90 6.69 12.34
C GLU A 69 -0.32 6.29 10.97
N VAL A 70 -0.85 5.24 10.35
CA VAL A 70 -0.41 4.78 9.02
C VAL A 70 -0.67 5.83 7.95
N GLN A 71 -1.83 6.49 7.99
CA GLN A 71 -2.17 7.55 7.06
C GLN A 71 -1.21 8.75 7.22
N GLY A 72 -0.90 9.14 8.46
CA GLY A 72 0.08 10.18 8.77
C GLY A 72 1.47 9.87 8.21
N ALA A 73 2.00 8.69 8.50
CA ALA A 73 3.30 8.24 8.02
C ALA A 73 3.35 8.12 6.48
N GLY A 74 2.26 7.66 5.87
CA GLY A 74 2.13 7.60 4.42
C GLY A 74 2.15 8.99 3.77
N ASN A 75 1.48 9.98 4.38
CA ASN A 75 1.46 11.36 3.89
C ASN A 75 2.84 12.02 3.98
N GLU A 76 3.59 11.73 5.06
CA GLU A 76 4.97 12.18 5.21
C GLU A 76 5.88 11.59 4.12
N LEU A 77 5.76 10.29 3.86
CA LEU A 77 6.50 9.63 2.79
C LEU A 77 6.16 10.21 1.41
N ASN A 78 4.88 10.49 1.14
CA ASN A 78 4.45 11.11 -0.11
C ASN A 78 5.08 12.52 -0.25
N ARG A 79 5.07 13.31 0.83
CA ARG A 79 5.69 14.65 0.85
C ARG A 79 7.19 14.59 0.60
N ALA A 80 7.90 13.63 1.18
CA ALA A 80 9.32 13.41 0.93
C ALA A 80 9.62 12.98 -0.52
N THR A 81 8.64 12.38 -1.20
CA THR A 81 8.76 11.91 -2.58
C THR A 81 8.47 13.02 -3.61
N LEU A 82 7.58 13.98 -3.29
CA LEU A 82 7.16 15.06 -4.20
C LEU A 82 8.29 15.81 -4.94
N PRO A 83 9.43 16.18 -4.30
CA PRO A 83 10.51 16.89 -5.00
C PRO A 83 11.11 16.09 -6.16
N PHE A 84 11.04 14.76 -6.12
CA PHE A 84 11.59 13.86 -7.13
C PHE A 84 10.60 13.57 -8.26
N LEU A 85 9.32 13.91 -8.10
CA LEU A 85 8.27 13.64 -9.09
C LEU A 85 8.18 14.71 -10.19
N LYS A 86 8.56 15.96 -9.89
CA LYS A 86 8.38 17.12 -10.79
C LYS A 86 8.99 16.98 -12.20
N ASN A 87 9.90 16.02 -12.40
CA ASN A 87 10.60 15.79 -13.67
C ASN A 87 10.47 14.34 -14.20
N CYS A 88 9.61 13.50 -13.61
CA CYS A 88 9.42 12.11 -14.05
C CYS A 88 8.18 11.98 -14.96
N PRO A 89 8.33 11.79 -16.28
CA PRO A 89 7.20 11.69 -17.22
C PRO A 89 6.39 10.39 -17.06
N THR A 90 6.86 9.47 -16.23
CA THR A 90 6.22 8.18 -15.93
C THR A 90 6.11 8.06 -14.42
N GLU A 91 4.96 8.44 -13.89
CA GLU A 91 4.60 8.24 -12.49
C GLU A 91 3.84 6.92 -12.37
N LYS A 92 4.06 6.18 -11.27
CA LYS A 92 3.18 5.08 -10.88
C LYS A 92 2.59 5.39 -9.52
N THR A 93 1.30 5.14 -9.36
CA THR A 93 0.62 5.37 -8.09
C THR A 93 0.39 4.04 -7.39
N MET A 94 0.98 3.87 -6.22
CA MET A 94 0.73 2.73 -5.36
C MET A 94 -0.32 3.11 -4.32
N ARG A 95 -1.49 2.47 -4.36
CA ARG A 95 -2.58 2.67 -3.41
C ARG A 95 -2.61 1.54 -2.40
N PHE A 96 -2.74 1.87 -1.12
CA PHE A 96 -2.89 0.88 -0.05
C PHE A 96 -4.35 0.84 0.38
N TYR A 97 -4.89 -0.36 0.43
CA TYR A 97 -6.27 -0.63 0.83
C TYR A 97 -6.29 -1.57 2.04
N ALA A 98 -7.20 -1.27 2.97
CA ALA A 98 -7.55 -2.15 4.09
C ALA A 98 -8.80 -2.97 3.73
N TYR A 99 -8.69 -4.28 3.93
CA TYR A 99 -9.74 -5.28 3.71
C TYR A 99 -10.10 -5.90 5.07
N GLU A 100 -11.11 -5.36 5.71
CA GLU A 100 -11.52 -5.75 7.07
C GLU A 100 -12.50 -6.93 7.03
N GLY A 101 -12.27 -7.93 7.90
CA GLY A 101 -13.22 -9.05 8.06
C GLY A 101 -13.32 -9.98 6.83
N ALA A 102 -12.35 -9.95 5.93
CA ALA A 102 -12.27 -10.83 4.76
C ALA A 102 -11.01 -11.70 4.81
N SER A 103 -11.16 -12.99 4.49
CA SER A 103 -10.00 -13.85 4.30
C SER A 103 -9.29 -13.44 3.01
N LEU A 104 -8.03 -12.99 3.11
CA LEU A 104 -7.19 -12.75 1.92
C LEU A 104 -7.11 -14.01 1.06
N VAL A 105 -7.13 -15.20 1.66
CA VAL A 105 -7.13 -16.48 0.95
C VAL A 105 -8.41 -16.66 0.12
N GLU A 106 -9.58 -16.29 0.65
CA GLU A 106 -10.84 -16.33 -0.12
C GLU A 106 -10.83 -15.28 -1.24
N LEU A 107 -10.37 -14.07 -0.96
CA LEU A 107 -10.27 -12.99 -1.96
C LEU A 107 -9.37 -13.39 -3.14
N PHE A 108 -8.22 -14.00 -2.86
CA PHE A 108 -7.32 -14.48 -3.90
C PHE A 108 -7.84 -15.71 -4.62
N ALA A 109 -8.48 -16.65 -3.90
CA ALA A 109 -9.09 -17.82 -4.52
C ALA A 109 -10.17 -17.42 -5.52
N GLU A 110 -11.07 -16.50 -5.15
CA GLU A 110 -12.13 -15.98 -6.02
C GLU A 110 -11.56 -15.31 -7.28
N LEU A 111 -10.52 -14.49 -7.14
CA LEU A 111 -9.81 -13.87 -8.27
C LEU A 111 -9.20 -14.89 -9.24
N CYS A 112 -8.76 -16.03 -8.72
CA CYS A 112 -8.18 -17.11 -9.49
C CYS A 112 -9.23 -18.12 -10.01
N GLY A 113 -10.53 -17.91 -9.72
CA GLY A 113 -11.59 -18.87 -10.04
C GLY A 113 -11.47 -20.19 -9.27
N GLU A 114 -10.79 -20.18 -8.11
CA GLU A 114 -10.63 -21.31 -7.22
C GLU A 114 -11.57 -21.21 -6.01
N THR A 115 -11.92 -22.36 -5.44
CA THR A 115 -12.69 -22.41 -4.18
C THR A 115 -11.80 -22.96 -3.08
N ARG A 116 -11.54 -22.16 -2.03
CA ARG A 116 -10.78 -22.58 -0.84
C ARG A 116 -11.51 -22.16 0.42
N THR A 117 -11.55 -23.05 1.41
CA THR A 117 -12.12 -22.79 2.73
C THR A 117 -11.20 -21.89 3.54
N ALA A 118 -11.69 -20.72 3.99
CA ALA A 118 -10.91 -19.84 4.87
C ALA A 118 -10.62 -20.47 6.23
N THR A 119 -9.40 -20.25 6.70
CA THR A 119 -8.95 -20.69 8.02
C THR A 119 -9.13 -19.63 9.11
N ALA A 120 -9.28 -18.34 8.76
CA ALA A 120 -9.75 -17.26 9.63
C ALA A 120 -10.09 -15.99 8.82
N LYS A 121 -11.09 -15.23 9.24
CA LYS A 121 -11.28 -13.84 8.77
C LYS A 121 -10.21 -12.99 9.45
N VAL A 122 -9.32 -12.42 8.66
CA VAL A 122 -8.22 -11.57 9.13
C VAL A 122 -8.33 -10.21 8.47
N THR A 123 -7.69 -9.21 9.06
CA THR A 123 -7.61 -7.90 8.42
C THR A 123 -6.35 -7.83 7.56
N GLY A 124 -6.54 -7.59 6.26
CA GLY A 124 -5.45 -7.55 5.28
C GLY A 124 -5.16 -6.13 4.78
N LEU A 125 -3.89 -5.76 4.69
CA LEU A 125 -3.42 -4.58 3.97
C LEU A 125 -2.87 -5.02 2.61
N LEU A 126 -3.38 -4.45 1.52
CA LEU A 126 -2.89 -4.75 0.18
C LEU A 126 -2.50 -3.48 -0.56
N ALA A 127 -1.31 -3.49 -1.14
CA ALA A 127 -0.82 -2.46 -2.04
C ALA A 127 -1.17 -2.82 -3.49
N VAL A 128 -1.80 -1.89 -4.21
CA VAL A 128 -2.12 -2.01 -5.64
C VAL A 128 -1.32 -0.96 -6.40
N LEU A 129 -0.60 -1.39 -7.44
CA LEU A 129 0.07 -0.49 -8.37
C LEU A 129 -0.89 -0.08 -9.49
N SER A 130 -0.92 1.20 -9.83
CA SER A 130 -1.74 1.79 -10.90
C SER A 130 -0.99 2.84 -11.70
#